data_AF-A0A9E3TGT1-F1
#
_entry.id   AF-A0A9E3TGT1-F1
#
_cell.length_a   1.000
_cell.length_b   1.000
_cell.length_c   1.000
_cell.angle_alpha   90.00
_cell.angle_beta   90.00
_cell.angle_gamma   90.00
#
_symmetry.space_group_name_H-M   'P 1'
#
loop_
_entity.id
_entity.type
_entity.pdbx_description
1 polymer ?
#
loop_
_entity_poly.entity_id
_entity_poly.type
_entity_poly.pdbx_seq_one_letter_code
_entity_poly.pdbx_strand_id
1 'polypeptide(L)' 'MDELVPLNLLSRGQCAQIEQLVGQADQVHRLEELGLRAGVAVEMLQPGTPCIVRVADQKLCFRDTDVFNVIVRPELVSW' A
#
# COMPACT_ATOMS: atom_id res chain seq x y z
N MET A 1 2.26 8.39 -18.31
CA MET A 1 0.89 8.21 -17.79
C MET A 1 1.09 7.52 -16.48
N ASP A 2 0.83 8.22 -15.36
CA ASP A 2 1.04 7.66 -14.03
C ASP A 2 -0.10 6.69 -13.74
N GLU A 3 0.13 5.42 -14.07
CA GLU A 3 -0.88 4.37 -13.91
C GLU A 3 -1.11 4.10 -12.42
N LEU A 4 -2.36 4.26 -11.99
CA LEU A 4 -2.79 3.89 -10.65
C LEU A 4 -3.13 2.42 -10.62
N VAL A 5 -2.52 1.69 -9.68
CA VAL A 5 -2.73 0.25 -9.51
C VAL A 5 -3.08 -0.08 -8.07
N PRO A 6 -3.79 -1.18 -7.82
CA PRO A 6 -3.88 -1.75 -6.49
C PRO A 6 -2.49 -2.11 -5.95
N LEU A 7 -2.26 -1.86 -4.66
CA LEU A 7 -1.00 -2.14 -3.97
C LEU A 7 -0.56 -3.61 -4.11
N ASN A 8 -1.50 -4.56 -4.18
CA ASN A 8 -1.22 -5.98 -4.36
C ASN A 8 -0.66 -6.36 -5.74
N LEU A 9 -0.69 -5.45 -6.72
CA LEU A 9 -0.04 -5.63 -8.01
C LEU A 9 1.46 -5.26 -7.98
N LEU A 10 1.94 -4.66 -6.89
CA LEU A 10 3.37 -4.40 -6.73
C LEU A 10 4.15 -5.71 -6.54
N SER A 11 5.29 -5.79 -7.20
CA SER A 11 6.26 -6.86 -6.97
C SER A 11 7.06 -6.62 -5.70
N ARG A 12 7.60 -7.69 -5.09
CA ARG A 12 8.52 -7.56 -3.95
C ARG A 12 9.70 -6.63 -4.30
N GLY A 13 9.96 -5.66 -3.43
CA GLY A 13 10.99 -4.64 -3.58
C GLY A 13 10.55 -3.40 -4.37
N GLN A 14 9.36 -3.42 -4.98
CA GLN A 14 8.84 -2.27 -5.71
C GLN A 14 8.35 -1.20 -4.74
N CYS A 15 8.68 0.06 -5.05
CA CYS A 15 8.21 1.24 -4.33
C CYS A 15 7.04 1.89 -5.06
N ALA A 16 6.17 2.56 -4.31
CA ALA A 16 5.06 3.33 -4.84
C ALA A 16 4.67 4.45 -3.87
N GLN A 17 3.92 5.44 -4.36
CA GLN A 17 3.25 6.42 -3.52
C GLN A 17 1.79 6.01 -3.32
N ILE A 18 1.31 6.03 -2.08
CA ILE A 18 -0.12 5.79 -1.78
C ILE A 18 -0.92 6.99 -2.27
N GLU A 19 -1.93 6.74 -3.09
CA GLU A 19 -2.83 7.78 -3.61
C GLU A 19 -4.15 7.79 -2.85
N GLN A 20 -4.71 6.60 -2.57
CA GLN A 20 -6.00 6.48 -1.92
C GLN A 20 -6.16 5.17 -1.16
N LEU A 21 -6.91 5.22 -0.06
CA LEU A 21 -7.46 4.05 0.61
C LEU A 21 -8.96 3.96 0.32
N VAL A 22 -9.42 2.80 -0.13
CA VAL A 22 -10.81 2.55 -0.51
C VAL A 22 -11.36 1.40 0.34
N GLY A 23 -12.41 1.65 1.12
CA GLY A 23 -13.04 0.64 1.97
C GLY A 23 -14.02 1.26 2.97
N GLN A 24 -14.43 0.48 3.97
CA GLN A 24 -15.25 1.00 5.07
C GLN A 24 -14.48 2.03 5.91
N ALA A 25 -15.16 3.08 6.37
CA ALA A 25 -14.55 4.20 7.08
C ALA A 25 -13.68 3.76 8.25
N ASP A 26 -14.17 2.85 9.11
CA ASP A 26 -13.42 2.37 10.28
C ASP A 26 -12.12 1.65 9.90
N GLN A 27 -12.13 0.91 8.78
CA GLN A 27 -10.94 0.21 8.27
C GLN A 27 -9.91 1.20 7.70
N VAL A 28 -10.40 2.19 6.93
CA VAL A 28 -9.56 3.26 6.39
C VAL A 28 -8.89 4.04 7.52
N HIS A 29 -9.67 4.53 8.49
CA HIS A 29 -9.15 5.29 9.63
C HIS A 29 -8.09 4.50 10.41
N ARG A 30 -8.34 3.22 10.69
CA ARG A 30 -7.39 2.37 11.40
C ARG A 30 -6.06 2.22 10.64
N LEU A 31 -6.10 2.11 9.32
CA LEU A 31 -4.89 1.98 8.51
C LEU A 31 -4.14 3.29 8.36
N GLU A 32 -4.86 4.41 8.30
CA GLU A 32 -4.26 5.75 8.34
C GLU A 32 -3.56 6.01 9.69
N GLU A 33 -4.15 5.60 10.81
CA GLU A 33 -3.52 5.63 12.14
C GLU A 33 -2.25 4.79 12.20
N LEU A 34 -2.24 3.65 11.51
CA LEU A 34 -1.07 2.80 11.36
C LEU A 34 -0.05 3.32 10.34
N GLY A 35 -0.38 4.36 9.57
CA GLY A 35 0.52 5.04 8.64
C GLY A 35 0.28 4.78 7.15
N LEU A 36 -0.63 3.89 6.76
CA LEU A 36 -1.09 3.78 5.37
C LEU A 36 -2.06 4.93 5.08
N ARG A 37 -1.56 6.02 4.51
CA ARG A 37 -2.37 7.19 4.14
C ARG A 37 -1.88 7.78 2.81
N ALA A 38 -2.74 8.54 2.15
CA ALA A 38 -2.39 9.22 0.90
C ALA A 38 -1.13 10.09 1.05
N GLY A 39 -0.32 10.13 -0.01
CA GLY A 39 0.93 10.87 -0.12
C GLY A 39 2.16 10.14 0.45
N VAL A 40 1.98 9.01 1.15
CA VAL A 40 3.08 8.28 1.79
C VAL A 40 3.72 7.27 0.85
N ALA A 41 5.05 7.21 0.85
CA ALA A 41 5.81 6.19 0.14
C ALA A 41 5.71 4.82 0.83
N VAL A 42 5.55 3.78 0.02
CA VAL A 42 5.42 2.39 0.46
C VAL A 42 6.35 1.50 -0.37
N GLU A 43 7.01 0.54 0.28
CA GLU A 43 7.75 -0.53 -0.38
C GLU A 43 7.06 -1.87 -0.12
N MET A 44 6.83 -2.62 -1.19
CA MET A 44 6.28 -3.98 -1.10
C MET A 44 7.32 -4.96 -0.56
N LEU A 45 7.09 -5.54 0.62
CA LEU A 45 7.98 -6.56 1.20
C LEU A 45 7.53 -7.98 0.88
N GLN A 46 6.21 -8.22 0.89
CA GLN A 46 5.59 -9.49 0.56
C GLN A 46 4.21 -9.24 -0.08
N PRO A 47 4.03 -9.54 -1.38
CA PRO A 47 2.72 -9.50 -2.01
C PRO A 47 1.85 -10.69 -1.57
N GLY A 48 0.53 -10.57 -1.78
CA GLY A 48 -0.44 -11.63 -1.50
C GLY A 48 -1.06 -11.54 -0.10
N THR A 49 -1.43 -12.69 0.48
CA THR A 49 -2.22 -12.76 1.72
C THR A 49 -1.51 -13.62 2.77
N PRO A 50 -0.88 -13.02 3.81
CA PRO A 50 -0.89 -11.61 4.16
C PRO A 50 0.03 -10.75 3.27
N CYS A 51 -0.38 -9.50 3.09
CA CYS A 51 0.42 -8.48 2.42
C CYS A 51 1.28 -7.80 3.48
N ILE A 52 2.57 -7.67 3.18
CA ILE A 52 3.53 -6.99 4.07
C ILE A 52 4.17 -5.85 3.29
N VAL A 53 4.13 -4.66 3.87
CA VAL A 53 4.73 -3.46 3.30
C VAL A 53 5.61 -2.74 4.32
N ARG A 54 6.62 -2.02 3.84
CA ARG A 54 7.33 -1.02 4.64
C ARG A 54 6.72 0.35 4.36
N VAL A 55 6.36 1.06 5.42
CA VAL A 55 5.89 2.43 5.37
C VAL A 55 6.69 3.21 6.40
N ALA A 56 7.43 4.23 5.96
CA ALA A 56 8.47 4.86 6.78
C ALA A 56 9.39 3.79 7.44
N ASP A 57 9.55 3.83 8.77
CA ASP A 57 10.43 2.92 9.52
C ASP A 57 9.72 1.68 10.10
N GLN A 58 8.48 1.42 9.70
CA GLN A 58 7.70 0.28 10.21
C GLN A 58 7.27 -0.68 9.12
N LYS A 59 7.10 -1.95 9.52
CA LYS A 59 6.51 -3.00 8.69
C LYS A 59 5.05 -3.17 9.09
N LEU A 60 4.16 -3.07 8.11
CA LEU A 60 2.73 -3.28 8.30
C LEU A 60 2.34 -4.57 7.59
N CYS A 61 1.71 -5.45 8.35
CA CYS A 61 1.16 -6.70 7.88
C CYS A 61 -0.35 -6.59 7.93
N PHE A 62 -1.01 -6.68 6.78
CA PHE A 62 -2.46 -6.65 6.71
C PHE A 62 -2.94 -7.70 5.71
N ARG A 63 -4.17 -8.16 5.94
CA ARG A 63 -4.82 -9.06 5.00
C ARG A 63 -5.47 -8.17 3.95
N ASP A 64 -4.88 -8.11 2.76
CA ASP A 64 -5.57 -7.54 1.63
C ASP A 64 -6.82 -8.40 1.36
N THR A 65 -7.99 -7.77 1.35
CA THR A 65 -9.30 -8.45 1.26
C THR A 65 -10.14 -7.69 0.25
N ASP A 66 -11.12 -8.34 -0.38
CA ASP A 66 -11.95 -7.71 -1.42
C ASP A 66 -12.73 -6.46 -0.94
N VAL A 67 -12.82 -6.24 0.37
CA VAL A 67 -13.53 -5.11 1.00
C VAL A 67 -12.64 -3.88 1.27
N PHE A 68 -11.33 -3.98 1.06
CA PHE A 68 -10.39 -2.87 1.24
C PHE A 68 -9.30 -2.89 0.17
N ASN A 69 -9.05 -1.75 -0.46
CA ASN A 69 -8.01 -1.60 -1.48
C ASN A 69 -7.15 -0.37 -1.18
N VAL A 70 -5.83 -0.51 -1.34
CA VAL A 70 -4.89 0.62 -1.38
C VAL A 70 -4.53 0.88 -2.83
N ILE A 71 -4.82 2.08 -3.31
CA ILE A 71 -4.47 2.53 -4.65
C ILE A 71 -3.14 3.27 -4.57
N VAL A 72 -2.21 2.90 -5.43
CA VAL A 72 -0.85 3.44 -5.46
C VAL A 72 -0.44 3.87 -6.85
N ARG A 73 0.50 4.81 -6.91
CA ARG A 73 1.27 5.14 -8.11
C ARG A 73 2.65 4.48 -8.00
N PRO A 74 2.96 3.43 -8.78
CA PRO A 74 4.27 2.80 -8.76
C PRO A 74 5.38 3.80 -9.10
N GLU A 75 6.47 3.76 -8.37
CA GLU A 75 7.66 4.55 -8.65
C GLU A 75 8.66 3.70 -9.44
N LEU A 76 9.24 4.28 -10.49
CA LEU A 76 10.38 3.69 -11.18
C LEU A 76 11.65 3.92 -10.34
N VAL A 77 11.76 3.25 -9.19
CA VAL A 77 13.00 3.26 -8.40
C VAL A 77 13.88 2.10 -8.89
N SER A 78 14.81 2.41 -9.79
CA SER A 78 15.97 1.58 -10.08
C SER A 78 17.00 1.77 -8.97
N TRP A 79 17.27 0.71 -8.18
CA TRP A 79 18.42 0.64 -7.27
C TRP A 79 19.68 0.25 -8.05
#